data_AF-A0A520MTL4-F1
#
_entry.id   AF-A0A520MTL4-F1
#
_cell.length_a   1.000
_cell.length_b   1.000
_cell.length_c   1.000
_cell.angle_alpha   90.00
_cell.angle_beta   90.00
_cell.angle_gamma   90.00
#
_symmetry.space_group_name_H-M   'P 1'
#
loop_
_entity.id
_entity.type
_entity.pdbx_description
1 polymer ?
#
loop_
_entity_poly.entity_id
_entity_poly.type
_entity_poly.pdbx_seq_one_letter_code
_entity_poly.pdbx_strand_id
1 'polypeptide(L)'
;IPGMIPSLASSWNGGLSQNITVMFDVAGIYGYQCTPHSMMAMVGVIQVGDDKSNLDSAKAVAQQFKSSFVMNQTRLDDLLSKI
;
A
#
# COMPACT_ATOMS: atom_id res chain seq x y z
N ILE A 1 0.70 -3.36 3.44
CA ILE A 1 1.79 -2.70 4.21
C ILE A 1 1.21 -2.33 5.56
N PRO A 2 1.80 -2.79 6.68
CA PRO A 2 1.28 -2.48 8.02
C PRO A 2 1.06 -0.98 8.20
N GLY A 3 -0.13 -0.58 8.64
CA GLY A 3 -0.49 0.83 8.86
C GLY A 3 -0.86 1.64 7.62
N MET A 4 -0.86 1.06 6.42
CA MET A 4 -1.24 1.75 5.18
C MET A 4 -2.60 1.27 4.66
N ILE A 5 -3.63 1.25 5.50
CA ILE A 5 -5.03 0.99 5.13
C ILE A 5 -5.97 1.92 5.93
N PRO A 6 -7.20 2.22 5.48
CA PRO A 6 -8.18 2.97 6.26
C PRO A 6 -8.52 2.28 7.59
N SER A 7 -8.88 3.04 8.62
CA SER A 7 -9.08 2.53 10.00
C SER A 7 -10.15 1.46 10.14
N LEU A 8 -11.18 1.48 9.28
CA LEU A 8 -12.29 0.51 9.29
C LEU A 8 -12.11 -0.61 8.27
N ALA A 9 -11.00 -0.61 7.53
CA ALA A 9 -10.74 -1.62 6.51
C ALA A 9 -10.08 -2.87 7.09
N SER A 10 -10.41 -4.03 6.51
CA SER A 10 -9.77 -5.31 6.85
C SER A 10 -8.51 -5.53 6.03
N SER A 11 -7.46 -6.08 6.66
CA SER A 11 -6.27 -6.54 5.93
C SER A 11 -6.55 -7.83 5.16
N TRP A 12 -5.82 -8.04 4.07
CA TRP A 12 -5.88 -9.27 3.28
C TRP A 12 -4.48 -9.83 3.02
N ASN A 13 -4.42 -11.12 2.69
CA ASN A 13 -3.20 -11.80 2.25
C ASN A 13 -3.58 -12.89 1.24
N GLY A 14 -2.75 -13.08 0.22
CA GLY A 14 -2.92 -14.12 -0.79
C GLY A 14 -1.85 -15.20 -0.69
N GLY A 15 -2.20 -16.42 -1.14
CA GLY A 15 -1.24 -17.51 -1.27
C GLY A 15 -0.20 -17.24 -2.35
N LEU A 16 1.00 -17.81 -2.19
CA LEU A 16 2.04 -17.76 -3.22
C LEU A 16 1.54 -18.44 -4.50
N SER A 17 1.70 -17.77 -5.64
CA SER A 17 1.31 -18.28 -6.96
C SER A 17 -0.19 -18.60 -7.09
N GLN A 18 -1.04 -17.92 -6.31
CA GLN A 18 -2.49 -18.07 -6.35
C GLN A 18 -3.15 -16.76 -6.73
N ASN A 19 -4.27 -16.86 -7.44
CA ASN A 19 -5.15 -15.73 -7.67
C ASN A 19 -5.90 -15.40 -6.39
N ILE A 20 -6.11 -14.10 -6.16
CA ILE A 20 -7.00 -13.60 -5.10
C ILE A 20 -7.94 -12.56 -5.67
N THR A 21 -9.11 -12.44 -5.05
CA THR A 21 -10.05 -11.35 -5.28
C THR A 21 -10.29 -10.66 -3.95
N VAL A 22 -10.18 -9.34 -3.95
CA VAL A 22 -10.34 -8.50 -2.75
C VAL A 22 -11.41 -7.46 -3.06
N MET A 23 -12.41 -7.39 -2.20
CA MET A 23 -13.46 -6.37 -2.23
C MET A 23 -13.07 -5.23 -1.28
N PHE A 24 -13.27 -4.00 -1.73
CA PHE A 24 -12.95 -2.80 -0.96
C PHE A 24 -14.21 -1.99 -0.69
N ASP A 25 -14.72 -2.07 0.54
CA ASP A 25 -15.97 -1.41 0.94
C ASP A 25 -15.75 -0.09 1.69
N VAL A 26 -14.51 0.18 2.11
CA VAL A 26 -14.14 1.40 2.84
C VAL A 26 -13.36 2.31 1.91
N ALA A 27 -13.83 3.55 1.74
CA ALA A 27 -13.13 4.55 0.95
C ALA A 27 -11.78 4.92 1.59
N GLY A 28 -10.82 5.35 0.77
CA GLY A 28 -9.49 5.73 1.24
C GLY A 28 -8.34 5.12 0.45
N ILE A 29 -7.14 5.32 0.98
CA ILE A 29 -5.87 4.88 0.37
C ILE A 29 -5.37 3.60 1.02
N TYR A 30 -5.03 2.62 0.19
CA TYR A 30 -4.54 1.31 0.59
C TYR A 30 -3.18 1.02 -0.01
N GLY A 31 -2.22 0.62 0.80
CA GLY A 31 -0.91 0.15 0.40
C GLY A 31 -0.77 -1.36 0.50
N TYR A 32 -0.37 -1.99 -0.59
CA TYR A 32 -0.12 -3.43 -0.63
C TYR A 32 1.31 -3.74 -1.05
N GLN A 33 1.77 -4.94 -0.67
CA GLN A 33 3.09 -5.44 -1.01
C GLN A 33 3.00 -6.93 -1.38
N CYS A 34 3.89 -7.39 -2.25
CA CYS A 34 4.18 -8.81 -2.40
C CYS A 34 5.23 -9.21 -1.37
N THR A 35 4.86 -10.03 -0.38
CA THR A 35 5.70 -10.40 0.77
C THR A 35 7.13 -10.81 0.42
N PRO A 36 7.39 -11.79 -0.48
CA PRO A 36 8.75 -12.22 -0.81
C PRO A 36 9.58 -11.13 -1.52
N HIS A 37 8.95 -10.10 -2.09
CA HIS A 37 9.60 -9.03 -2.85
C HIS A 37 9.42 -7.65 -2.20
N SER A 38 9.12 -7.62 -0.90
CA SER A 38 8.91 -6.39 -0.13
C SER A 38 10.14 -5.49 -0.12
N MET A 39 11.33 -6.06 0.11
CA MET A 39 12.60 -5.32 0.02
C MET A 39 12.91 -4.82 -1.40
N MET A 40 12.38 -5.47 -2.44
CA MET A 40 12.56 -5.05 -3.84
C MET A 40 11.56 -3.96 -4.27
N ALA A 41 10.79 -3.42 -3.32
CA ALA A 41 9.70 -2.49 -3.56
C ALA A 41 8.62 -3.05 -4.52
N MET A 42 8.28 -4.34 -4.43
CA MET A 42 7.09 -4.86 -5.13
C MET A 42 5.81 -4.46 -4.38
N VAL A 43 5.50 -3.18 -4.49
CA VAL A 43 4.42 -2.49 -3.77
C VAL A 43 3.50 -1.77 -4.73
N GLY A 44 2.28 -1.49 -4.27
CA GLY A 44 1.30 -0.70 -5.00
C GLY A 44 0.36 0.04 -4.05
N VAL A 45 -0.38 0.98 -4.63
CA VAL A 45 -1.38 1.79 -3.93
C VAL A 45 -2.71 1.67 -4.65
N ILE A 46 -3.80 1.56 -3.89
CA ILE A 46 -5.17 1.54 -4.39
C ILE A 46 -5.90 2.71 -3.73
N GLN A 47 -6.54 3.55 -4.53
CA GLN A 47 -7.47 4.58 -4.06
C GLN A 47 -8.90 4.06 -4.29
N VAL A 48 -9.72 4.09 -3.24
CA VAL A 48 -11.12 3.69 -3.28
C VAL A 48 -11.99 4.92 -3.06
N GLY A 49 -12.71 5.34 -4.10
CA GLY A 49 -13.50 6.57 -4.09
C GLY A 49 -12.63 7.83 -4.02
N ASP A 50 -13.23 8.95 -3.58
CA ASP A 50 -12.57 10.26 -3.50
C ASP A 50 -12.09 10.63 -2.10
N ASP A 51 -12.32 9.76 -1.10
CA ASP A 51 -11.82 9.98 0.25
C ASP A 51 -10.29 9.81 0.29
N LYS A 52 -9.60 10.89 0.68
CA LYS A 52 -8.13 10.94 0.85
C LYS A 52 -7.75 11.28 2.29
N SER A 53 -8.66 11.12 3.24
CA SER A 53 -8.46 11.46 4.66
C SER A 53 -7.25 10.77 5.30
N ASN A 54 -6.87 9.59 4.81
CA ASN A 54 -5.71 8.83 5.28
C ASN A 54 -4.45 8.99 4.42
N LEU A 55 -4.43 9.90 3.43
CA LEU A 55 -3.28 10.08 2.53
C LEU A 55 -2.01 10.51 3.25
N ASP A 56 -2.10 11.42 4.22
CA ASP A 56 -0.92 11.89 4.96
C ASP A 56 -0.34 10.79 5.86
N SER A 57 -1.21 9.95 6.45
CA SER A 57 -0.79 8.75 7.17
C SER A 57 -0.09 7.76 6.23
N ALA A 58 -0.64 7.53 5.02
CA ALA A 58 -0.01 6.68 4.02
C ALA A 58 1.37 7.21 3.59
N LYS A 59 1.52 8.53 3.40
CA LYS A 59 2.82 9.16 3.10
C LYS A 59 3.82 8.98 4.24
N ALA A 60 3.39 9.14 5.49
CA ALA A 60 4.25 8.94 6.65
C ALA A 60 4.75 7.48 6.73
N VAL A 61 3.87 6.50 6.49
CA VAL A 61 4.26 5.09 6.42
C VAL A 61 5.20 4.84 5.24
N ALA A 62 4.96 5.44 4.06
CA ALA A 62 5.86 5.30 2.91
C ALA A 62 7.30 5.74 3.24
N GLN A 63 7.48 6.86 3.97
CA GLN A 63 8.80 7.31 4.40
C GLN A 63 9.50 6.33 5.34
N GLN A 64 8.76 5.65 6.22
CA GLN A 64 9.33 4.64 7.12
C GLN A 64 9.83 3.41 6.35
N PHE A 65 9.13 3.00 5.29
CA PHE A 65 9.48 1.82 4.49
C PHE A 65 10.57 2.08 3.45
N LYS A 66 10.83 3.36 3.11
CA LYS A 66 11.80 3.77 2.10
C LYS A 66 13.20 3.20 2.30
N SER A 67 13.69 3.19 3.54
CA SER A 67 15.00 2.65 3.91
C SER A 67 15.08 1.12 3.85
N SER A 68 13.94 0.43 3.84
CA SER A 68 13.87 -1.02 3.71
C SER A 68 13.95 -1.49 2.26
N PHE A 69 13.83 -0.58 1.30
CA PHE A 69 13.91 -0.91 -0.12
C PHE A 69 15.36 -0.93 -0.62
N VAL A 70 15.78 -2.06 -1.18
CA VAL A 70 17.11 -2.21 -1.81
C VAL A 70 17.16 -1.63 -3.22
N MET A 71 16.00 -1.42 -3.85
CA MET A 71 15.83 -0.85 -5.18
C MET A 71 14.51 -0.08 -5.27
N ASN A 72 14.39 0.83 -6.23
CA ASN A 72 13.18 1.63 -6.44
C ASN A 72 12.65 2.31 -5.15
N GLN A 73 13.56 2.89 -4.36
CA GLN A 73 13.26 3.45 -3.04
C GLN A 73 12.13 4.49 -3.06
N THR A 74 11.95 5.20 -4.17
CA THR A 74 10.92 6.23 -4.33
C THR A 74 9.56 5.68 -4.75
N ARG A 75 9.41 4.38 -5.03
CA ARG A 75 8.21 3.85 -5.68
C ARG A 75 6.90 4.17 -4.95
N LEU A 76 6.85 4.05 -3.63
CA LEU A 76 5.64 4.42 -2.87
C LEU A 76 5.37 5.92 -2.93
N ASP A 77 6.40 6.75 -2.80
CA ASP A 77 6.29 8.21 -2.89
C ASP A 77 5.75 8.62 -4.28
N ASP A 78 6.30 8.02 -5.34
CA ASP A 78 5.93 8.27 -6.73
C ASP A 78 4.47 7.86 -7.01
N LEU A 79 4.01 6.74 -6.42
CA LEU A 79 2.62 6.30 -6.54
C LEU A 79 1.66 7.22 -5.77
N LEU A 80 2.01 7.59 -4.55
CA LEU A 80 1.20 8.49 -3.72
C LEU A 80 1.14 9.91 -4.27
N SER A 81 2.13 10.34 -5.06
CA SER A 81 2.11 11.66 -5.73
C SER A 81 1.07 11.78 -6.86
N LYS A 82 0.58 10.64 -7.36
CA LYS A 82 -0.40 10.57 -8.45
C LYS A 82 -1.85 10.47 -7.96
N ILE A 83 -2.02 10.42 -6.64
CA ILE A 83 -3.30 10.42 -5.94
C ILE A 83 -3.62 11.86 -5.57
#